data_AF-A0A967NQF0-F1
#
_entry.id   AF-A0A967NQF0-F1
#
_cell.length_a   1.000
_cell.length_b   1.000
_cell.length_c   1.000
_cell.angle_alpha   90.00
_cell.angle_beta   90.00
_cell.angle_gamma   90.00
#
_symmetry.space_group_name_H-M   'P 1'
#
loop_
_entity.id
_entity.type
_entity.pdbx_description
1 polymer ?
#
loop_
_entity_poly.entity_id
_entity_poly.type
_entity_poly.pdbx_seq_one_letter_code
_entity_poly.pdbx_strand_id
1 'polypeptide(L)' 'MATGQVESWAGNISDIGPLYPFVGSEVFWFILGLALWILWHILQIAQEKKTHREELRRFGDSQTLKKLVSGERAEDEI' A
#
# COMPACT_ATOMS: atom_id res chain seq x y z
N MET A 1 -38.34 -15.10 -25.61
CA MET A 1 -37.44 -15.59 -24.54
C MET A 1 -36.50 -14.45 -24.21
N ALA A 2 -36.77 -13.70 -23.14
CA ALA A 2 -35.87 -12.64 -22.69
C ALA A 2 -34.60 -13.30 -22.13
N THR A 3 -33.43 -12.87 -22.59
CA THR A 3 -32.12 -13.42 -22.22
C THR A 3 -31.49 -12.71 -21.03
N GLY A 4 -32.19 -11.73 -20.43
CA GLY A 4 -31.70 -10.94 -19.31
C GLY A 4 -32.73 -10.85 -18.18
N GLN A 5 -32.24 -10.59 -16.98
CA GLN A 5 -33.03 -10.48 -15.74
C GLN A 5 -33.92 -9.22 -15.68
N VAL A 6 -33.84 -8.33 -16.68
CA VAL A 6 -34.57 -7.07 -16.75
C VAL A 6 -35.37 -7.02 -18.06
N GLU A 7 -36.70 -6.96 -17.95
CA GLU A 7 -37.61 -6.84 -19.09
C GLU A 7 -37.92 -5.37 -19.47
N SER A 8 -37.72 -4.42 -18.55
CA SER A 8 -37.95 -2.98 -18.78
C SER A 8 -37.03 -2.12 -17.91
N TRP A 9 -36.32 -1.18 -18.54
CA TRP A 9 -35.47 -0.18 -17.88
C TRP A 9 -36.25 1.07 -17.42
N ALA A 10 -37.57 1.08 -17.61
CA ALA A 10 -38.44 2.17 -17.17
C ALA A 10 -39.05 1.93 -15.76
N GLY A 11 -38.75 0.79 -15.12
CA GLY A 11 -39.15 0.49 -13.75
C GLY A 11 -38.24 1.13 -12.70
N ASN A 12 -38.67 1.13 -11.43
CA ASN A 12 -37.83 1.60 -10.33
C ASN A 12 -36.64 0.64 -10.14
N ILE A 13 -35.44 1.20 -10.00
CA ILE A 13 -34.20 0.45 -9.79
C ILE A 13 -34.26 -0.42 -8.53
N SER A 14 -35.10 -0.04 -7.55
CA SER A 14 -35.36 -0.82 -6.33
C SER A 14 -36.02 -2.17 -6.57
N ASP A 15 -36.74 -2.32 -7.69
CA ASP A 15 -37.53 -3.51 -7.99
C ASP A 15 -36.72 -4.52 -8.82
N ILE A 16 -35.56 -4.09 -9.31
CA ILE A 16 -34.58 -4.91 -9.99
C ILE A 16 -33.77 -5.59 -8.88
N GLY A 17 -33.80 -6.92 -8.84
CA GLY A 17 -33.03 -7.73 -7.88
C GLY A 17 -31.51 -7.51 -7.99
N PRO A 18 -30.70 -8.36 -7.32
CA PRO A 18 -29.24 -8.21 -7.31
C PRO A 18 -28.64 -8.00 -8.71
N LEU A 19 -28.07 -6.81 -8.95
CA LEU A 19 -27.57 -6.42 -10.28
C LEU A 19 -26.23 -7.09 -10.63
N TYR A 20 -25.46 -7.48 -9.62
CA TYR A 20 -24.16 -8.13 -9.77
C TYR A 20 -23.96 -9.24 -8.74
N PRO A 21 -23.03 -10.17 -8.98
CA PRO A 21 -22.71 -11.23 -8.01
C PRO A 21 -22.18 -10.64 -6.70
N PHE A 22 -22.55 -11.23 -5.56
CA PHE A 22 -22.08 -10.84 -4.22
C PHE A 22 -22.62 -9.50 -3.68
N VAL A 23 -23.73 -8.99 -4.22
CA VAL A 23 -24.50 -7.88 -3.62
C VAL A 23 -24.78 -8.16 -2.13
N GLY A 24 -24.50 -7.20 -1.27
CA GLY A 24 -24.65 -7.29 0.19
C GLY A 24 -23.39 -7.76 0.94
N SER A 25 -22.35 -8.21 0.23
CA SER A 25 -21.05 -8.57 0.82
C SER A 25 -20.00 -7.46 0.72
N GLU A 26 -20.37 -6.27 0.22
CA GLU A 26 -19.43 -5.17 -0.02
C GLU A 26 -18.68 -4.79 1.26
N VAL A 27 -19.38 -4.76 2.38
CA VAL A 27 -18.81 -4.42 3.69
C VAL A 27 -17.79 -5.47 4.15
N PHE A 28 -18.05 -6.75 3.89
CA PHE A 28 -17.11 -7.81 4.22
C PHE A 28 -15.80 -7.65 3.44
N TRP A 29 -15.89 -7.48 2.11
CA TRP A 29 -14.71 -7.30 1.27
C TRP A 29 -13.97 -6.01 1.58
N PHE A 30 -14.69 -4.94 1.91
CA PHE A 30 -14.11 -3.68 2.37
C PHE A 30 -13.30 -3.88 3.66
N ILE A 31 -13.87 -4.53 4.67
CA ILE A 31 -13.18 -4.78 5.95
C ILE A 31 -11.95 -5.66 5.73
N LEU A 32 -12.07 -6.71 4.90
CA LEU A 32 -10.96 -7.59 4.59
C LEU A 32 -9.81 -6.84 3.91
N GLY A 33 -10.12 -6.02 2.90
CA GLY A 33 -9.13 -5.17 2.23
C GLY A 33 -8.50 -4.16 3.18
N LEU A 34 -9.29 -3.54 4.04
CA LEU A 34 -8.82 -2.58 5.04
C LEU A 34 -7.88 -3.24 6.06
N ALA A 35 -8.22 -4.44 6.54
CA ALA A 35 -7.38 -5.18 7.48
C ALA A 35 -6.03 -5.57 6.86
N LEU A 36 -6.03 -6.07 5.62
CA LEU A 36 -4.82 -6.38 4.88
C LEU A 36 -3.96 -5.14 4.63
N TRP A 37 -4.59 -4.01 4.31
CA TRP A 37 -3.91 -2.73 4.09
C TRP A 37 -3.22 -2.21 5.36
N ILE A 38 -3.90 -2.28 6.50
CA ILE A 38 -3.31 -1.88 7.79
C ILE A 38 -2.14 -2.81 8.14
N LEU A 39 -2.30 -4.13 7.98
CA LEU A 39 -1.23 -5.09 8.25
C LEU A 39 0.00 -4.81 7.38
N TRP A 40 -0.20 -4.51 6.09
CA TRP A 40 0.87 -4.12 5.19
C TRP A 40 1.65 -2.90 5.69
N HIS A 41 0.96 -1.83 6.09
CA HIS A 41 1.61 -0.62 6.60
C HIS A 41 2.44 -0.88 7.86
N ILE A 42 1.94 -1.73 8.77
CA ILE A 42 2.69 -2.10 9.98
C ILE A 42 4.01 -2.80 9.61
N LEU A 43 3.97 -3.72 8.64
CA LEU A 43 5.16 -4.43 8.15
C LEU A 43 6.12 -3.49 7.41
N GLN A 44 5.60 -2.61 6.55
CA GLN A 44 6.39 -1.62 5.83
C GLN A 44 7.16 -0.71 6.81
N ILE A 45 6.48 -0.15 7.81
CA ILE A 45 7.10 0.69 8.84
C ILE A 45 8.15 -0.09 9.65
N ALA A 46 7.89 -1.36 9.97
CA ALA A 46 8.84 -2.19 10.69
C ALA A 46 10.12 -2.44 9.88
N GLN A 47 9.99 -2.66 8.57
CA GLN A 47 11.11 -2.82 7.66
C GLN A 47 11.91 -1.52 7.50
N GLU A 48 11.24 -0.39 7.28
CA GLU A 48 11.87 0.94 7.20
C GLU A 48 12.67 1.25 8.49
N LYS A 49 12.08 1.01 9.67
CA LYS A 49 12.77 1.18 10.96
C LYS A 49 14.02 0.33 11.10
N LYS A 50 14.06 -0.87 10.51
CA LYS A 50 15.25 -1.74 10.53
C LYS A 50 16.36 -1.14 9.67
N THR A 51 16.04 -0.77 8.43
CA THR A 51 16.98 -0.17 7.48
C THR A 51 17.56 1.14 8.02
N HIS A 52 16.70 2.04 8.51
CA HIS A 52 17.15 3.33 9.04
C HIS A 52 18.10 3.20 10.25
N ARG A 53 17.89 2.19 11.11
CA ARG A 53 18.82 1.94 12.23
C ARG A 53 20.18 1.43 11.75
N GLU A 54 20.21 0.64 10.70
CA GLU A 54 21.47 0.15 10.10
C GLU A 54 22.21 1.30 9.40
N GLU A 55 21.50 2.19 8.71
CA GLU A 55 22.05 3.40 8.10
C GLU A 55 22.57 4.39 9.13
N LEU A 56 21.82 4.65 10.22
CA LEU A 56 22.28 5.50 11.33
C LEU A 56 23.54 4.92 11.99
N ARG A 57 23.72 3.60 12.03
CA ARG A 57 24.97 3.00 12.53
C ARG A 57 26.14 3.14 11.57
N ARG A 58 25.90 3.18 10.25
CA ARG A 58 26.94 3.32 9.23
C ARG A 58 27.34 4.76 8.96
N PHE A 59 26.37 5.67 8.98
CA PHE A 59 26.53 7.07 8.57
C PHE A 59 26.21 8.06 9.69
N GLY A 60 25.75 7.64 10.87
CA GLY A 60 25.38 8.56 11.95
C GLY A 60 26.56 9.10 12.77
N ASP A 61 27.79 8.64 12.52
CA ASP A 61 28.96 9.24 13.16
C ASP A 61 29.25 10.61 12.51
N SER A 62 29.20 11.67 13.32
CA SER A 62 29.39 13.06 12.86
C SER A 62 30.76 13.26 12.20
N GLN A 63 31.74 12.41 12.50
CA GLN A 63 33.05 12.44 11.86
C GLN A 63 33.01 11.85 10.44
N THR A 64 32.32 10.73 10.24
CA THR A 64 32.12 10.10 8.91
C THR A 64 31.31 11.01 7.98
N LEU A 65 30.26 11.67 8.49
CA LEU A 65 29.49 12.66 7.71
C LEU A 65 30.33 13.87 7.34
N LYS A 66 31.14 14.39 8.28
CA LYS A 66 32.07 15.47 7.99
C LYS A 66 33.07 15.07 6.92
N LYS A 67 33.62 13.85 6.99
CA LYS A 67 34.60 13.30 6.03
C LYS A 67 34.03 13.13 4.61
N LEU A 68 32.78 12.67 4.50
CA LEU A 68 32.06 12.53 3.22
C LEU A 68 31.65 13.89 2.63
N VAL A 69 31.17 14.82 3.45
CA VAL A 69 30.78 16.18 3.04
C VAL A 69 31.99 17.03 2.68
N SER A 70 33.13 16.84 3.34
CA SER A 70 34.38 17.55 3.05
C SER A 70 35.07 17.08 1.77
N GLY A 71 34.50 16.11 1.03
CA GLY A 71 34.95 15.81 -0.32
C GLY A 71 36.31 15.12 -0.40
N GLU A 72 36.62 14.21 0.53
CA GLU A 72 37.71 13.25 0.33
C GLU A 72 37.20 12.13 -0.62
N ARG A 73 36.87 12.54 -1.85
CA ARG A 73 36.61 11.65 -2.97
C ARG A 73 37.95 11.02 -3.34
N ALA A 74 38.11 9.75 -3.01
CA ALA A 74 39.07 8.78 -3.57
C ALA A 74 39.91 9.30 -4.76
N GLU A 75 40.97 10.05 -4.46
CA GLU A 75 42.04 10.38 -5.43
C GLU A 75 43.40 9.80 -5.00
N ASP A 76 43.45 9.01 -3.93
CA ASP A 76 44.69 8.40 -3.43
C ASP A 76 44.78 6.89 -3.73
N GLU A 77 44.09 6.41 -4.77
CA GLU A 77 44.34 5.09 -5.38
C GLU A 77 44.49 5.24 -6.91
N ILE A 78 45.62 5.82 -7.34
CA ILE A 78 46.24 5.57 -8.66
C ILE A 78 47.59 4.92 -8.41
#